data_AF-A0AAW2VYN9-F1
#
_entry.id   AF-A0AAW2VYN9-F1
#
_cell.length_a   1.000
_cell.length_b   1.000
_cell.length_c   1.000
_cell.angle_alpha   90.00
_cell.angle_beta   90.00
_cell.angle_gamma   90.00
#
_symmetry.space_group_name_H-M   'P 1'
#
loop_
_entity.id
_entity.type
_entity.pdbx_description
1 polymer ?
#
loop_
_entity_poly.entity_id
_entity_poly.type
_entity_poly.pdbx_seq_one_letter_code
_entity_poly.pdbx_strand_id
1 'polypeptide(L)'
;MLRMKDVYAVPDRYIRYAAMKVFFGIKMAEGSSVQSHGVKMLFLVDKLEDLKAGLNNDTYIDVILQSLPSSYDPFIVNYNMNGLEKSIHELINMLVQYEATTQGIYHSHRIIFI
;
A
#
# COMPACT_ATOMS: atom_id res chain seq x y z
N MET A 1 -11.92 -30.49 32.86
CA MET A 1 -11.81 -29.13 33.42
C MET A 1 -11.38 -28.20 32.28
N LEU A 2 -12.32 -27.50 31.64
CA LEU A 2 -12.02 -26.53 30.57
C LEU A 2 -11.55 -25.21 31.22
N ARG A 3 -10.38 -24.71 30.83
CA ARG A 3 -9.88 -23.41 31.31
C ARG A 3 -10.67 -22.30 30.62
N MET A 4 -11.27 -21.39 31.40
CA MET A 4 -12.01 -20.21 30.93
C MET A 4 -11.20 -19.27 30.00
N LYS A 5 -9.91 -19.51 29.79
CA LYS A 5 -9.06 -18.74 28.87
C LYS A 5 -9.25 -19.15 27.40
N ASP A 6 -9.81 -20.33 27.14
CA ASP A 6 -10.03 -20.84 25.77
C ASP A 6 -11.39 -20.39 25.18
N VAL A 7 -12.20 -19.65 25.95
CA VAL A 7 -13.58 -19.29 25.56
C VAL A 7 -13.65 -18.03 24.67
N TYR A 8 -12.54 -17.29 24.50
CA TYR A 8 -12.51 -16.05 23.70
C TYR A 8 -11.26 -15.90 22.82
N ALA A 9 -10.57 -17.00 22.49
CA ALA A 9 -9.50 -16.93 21.51
C ALA A 9 -10.11 -16.64 20.13
N VAL A 10 -9.77 -15.48 19.56
CA VAL A 10 -10.15 -15.17 18.17
C VAL A 10 -9.41 -16.15 17.27
N PRO A 11 -10.11 -16.91 16.40
CA PRO A 11 -9.43 -17.87 15.54
C PRO A 11 -8.44 -17.17 14.59
N ASP A 12 -7.26 -17.75 14.40
CA ASP A 12 -6.23 -17.21 13.47
C ASP A 12 -6.78 -16.96 12.06
N ARG A 13 -7.70 -17.83 11.60
CA ARG A 13 -8.41 -17.65 10.32
C ARG A 13 -9.18 -16.33 10.27
N TYR A 14 -9.85 -15.95 11.36
CA TYR A 14 -10.60 -14.69 11.44
C TYR A 14 -9.65 -13.49 11.46
N ILE A 15 -8.55 -13.56 12.22
CA ILE A 15 -7.54 -12.49 12.28
C ILE A 15 -6.95 -12.25 10.89
N ARG A 16 -6.56 -13.32 10.18
CA ARG A 16 -6.07 -13.26 8.81
C ARG A 16 -7.12 -12.70 7.86
N TYR A 17 -8.36 -13.17 7.93
CA TYR A 17 -9.46 -12.63 7.13
C TYR A 17 -9.66 -11.13 7.35
N ALA A 18 -9.64 -10.66 8.60
CA ALA A 18 -9.78 -9.24 8.93
C ALA A 18 -8.62 -8.41 8.38
N ALA A 19 -7.37 -8.89 8.50
CA ALA A 19 -6.20 -8.23 7.93
C ALA A 19 -6.29 -8.14 6.40
N MET A 20 -6.66 -9.24 5.72
CA MET A 20 -6.88 -9.25 4.27
C MET A 20 -7.97 -8.25 3.87
N LYS A 21 -9.11 -8.24 4.58
CA LYS A 21 -10.20 -7.30 4.29
C LYS A 21 -9.75 -5.85 4.34
N VAL A 22 -8.91 -5.48 5.31
CA VAL A 22 -8.34 -4.13 5.40
C VAL A 22 -7.36 -3.89 4.25
N PHE A 23 -6.45 -4.83 3.99
CA PHE A 23 -5.43 -4.71 2.95
C PHE A 23 -6.03 -4.54 1.54
N PHE A 24 -7.01 -5.35 1.16
CA PHE A 24 -7.67 -5.24 -0.14
C PHE A 24 -8.65 -4.05 -0.23
N GLY A 25 -9.11 -3.53 0.91
CA GLY A 25 -10.13 -2.48 0.96
C GLY A 25 -9.58 -1.06 1.12
N ILE A 26 -8.33 -0.90 1.55
CA ILE A 26 -7.75 0.43 1.80
C ILE A 26 -7.51 1.16 0.49
N LYS A 27 -7.92 2.43 0.45
CA LYS A 27 -7.68 3.34 -0.66
C LYS A 27 -7.04 4.61 -0.13
N MET A 28 -6.07 5.12 -0.87
CA MET A 28 -5.46 6.41 -0.62
C MET A 28 -6.36 7.51 -1.18
N ALA A 29 -6.59 8.57 -0.40
CA ALA A 29 -7.36 9.72 -0.85
C ALA A 29 -6.52 10.62 -1.77
N GLU A 30 -7.17 11.23 -2.75
CA GLU A 30 -6.53 12.23 -3.65
C GLU A 30 -5.91 13.37 -2.83
N GLY A 31 -4.68 13.75 -3.18
CA GLY A 31 -3.92 14.80 -2.47
C GLY A 31 -3.44 14.46 -1.05
N SER A 32 -3.69 13.24 -0.54
CA SER A 32 -3.08 12.77 0.71
C SER A 32 -1.62 12.34 0.50
N SER A 33 -0.85 12.16 1.58
CA SER A 33 0.57 11.78 1.50
C SER A 33 0.77 10.31 1.13
N VAL A 34 1.52 10.05 0.05
CA VAL A 34 1.91 8.68 -0.32
C VAL A 34 2.79 8.06 0.75
N GLN A 35 3.71 8.80 1.36
CA GLN A 35 4.57 8.26 2.41
C GLN A 35 3.74 7.69 3.58
N SER A 36 2.72 8.42 4.03
CA SER A 36 1.83 7.96 5.10
C SER A 36 1.04 6.71 4.68
N HIS A 37 0.56 6.67 3.44
CA HIS A 37 -0.15 5.51 2.90
C HIS A 37 0.77 4.29 2.74
N GLY A 38 1.98 4.47 2.20
CA GLY A 38 2.97 3.42 2.00
C GLY A 38 3.39 2.75 3.31
N VAL A 39 3.60 3.53 4.39
CA VAL A 39 3.89 2.95 5.72
C VAL A 39 2.74 2.09 6.23
N LYS A 40 1.48 2.50 5.99
CA LYS A 40 0.31 1.67 6.37
C LYS A 40 0.24 0.39 5.54
N MET A 41 0.54 0.45 4.24
CA MET A 41 0.57 -0.73 3.38
C MET A 41 1.66 -1.71 3.82
N LEU A 42 2.87 -1.21 4.11
CA LEU A 42 3.97 -2.04 4.59
C LEU A 42 3.61 -2.75 5.91
N PHE A 43 3.03 -2.03 6.86
CA PHE A 43 2.56 -2.63 8.10
C PHE A 43 1.52 -3.75 7.88
N LEU A 44 0.63 -3.60 6.90
CA LEU A 44 -0.35 -4.63 6.56
C LEU A 44 0.28 -5.84 5.87
N VAL A 45 1.31 -5.62 5.05
CA VAL A 45 2.11 -6.68 4.42
C VAL A 45 2.80 -7.51 5.50
N ASP A 46 3.57 -6.87 6.38
CA ASP A 46 4.29 -7.54 7.48
C ASP A 46 3.32 -8.37 8.32
N LYS A 47 2.16 -7.79 8.66
CA LYS A 47 1.11 -8.48 9.42
C LYS A 47 0.55 -9.71 8.68
N LEU A 48 0.39 -9.64 7.36
CA LEU A 48 -0.11 -10.76 6.56
C LEU A 48 0.96 -11.87 6.41
N GLU A 49 2.23 -11.50 6.34
CA GLU A 49 3.35 -12.45 6.37
C GLU A 49 3.43 -13.18 7.71
N ASP A 50 3.34 -12.46 8.83
CA ASP A 50 3.29 -13.03 10.19
C ASP A 50 2.14 -14.03 10.36
N LEU A 51 0.98 -13.71 9.76
CA LEU A 51 -0.22 -14.56 9.76
C LEU A 51 -0.17 -15.69 8.72
N LYS A 52 0.96 -15.83 8.01
CA LYS A 52 1.21 -16.82 6.96
C LYS A 52 0.09 -16.82 5.91
N ALA A 53 -0.27 -15.63 5.43
CA ALA A 53 -1.39 -15.47 4.52
C ALA A 53 -1.19 -16.14 3.16
N GLY A 54 0.06 -16.45 2.79
CA GLY A 54 0.39 -17.17 1.56
C GLY A 54 0.22 -16.34 0.29
N LEU A 55 0.27 -15.01 0.41
CA LEU A 55 0.30 -14.10 -0.73
C LEU A 55 1.74 -13.97 -1.24
N ASN A 56 1.90 -13.83 -2.55
CA ASN A 56 3.19 -13.55 -3.17
C ASN A 56 3.45 -12.03 -3.21
N ASN A 57 4.71 -11.66 -3.45
CA ASN A 57 5.13 -10.25 -3.54
C ASN A 57 4.35 -9.48 -4.62
N ASP A 58 4.09 -10.10 -5.76
CA ASP A 58 3.31 -9.50 -6.85
C ASP A 58 1.90 -9.12 -6.41
N THR A 59 1.21 -9.97 -5.63
CA THR A 59 -0.12 -9.65 -5.11
C THR A 59 -0.07 -8.43 -4.19
N TYR A 60 0.97 -8.30 -3.36
CA TYR A 60 1.12 -7.13 -2.50
C TYR A 60 1.33 -5.86 -3.32
N ILE A 61 2.20 -5.92 -4.34
CA ILE A 61 2.46 -4.82 -5.26
C ILE A 61 1.17 -4.41 -5.99
N ASP A 62 0.45 -5.37 -6.57
CA ASP A 62 -0.78 -5.11 -7.31
C ASP A 62 -1.83 -4.42 -6.45
N VAL A 63 -1.98 -4.84 -5.19
CA VAL A 63 -2.93 -4.21 -4.26
C VAL A 63 -2.47 -2.81 -3.86
N ILE A 64 -1.16 -2.59 -3.68
CA ILE A 64 -0.60 -1.25 -3.43
C ILE A 64 -0.92 -0.33 -4.61
N LEU A 65 -0.62 -0.75 -5.85
CA LEU A 65 -0.90 0.03 -7.04
C LEU A 65 -2.41 0.33 -7.17
N GLN A 66 -3.27 -0.67 -6.96
CA GLN A 66 -4.74 -0.50 -6.99
C GLN A 66 -5.28 0.41 -5.88
N SER A 67 -4.54 0.61 -4.79
CA SER A 67 -4.96 1.46 -3.68
C SER A 67 -4.73 2.96 -3.93
N LEU A 68 -3.93 3.31 -4.93
CA LEU A 68 -3.59 4.68 -5.27
C LEU A 68 -4.77 5.39 -5.96
N PRO A 69 -4.87 6.73 -5.87
CA PRO A 69 -5.83 7.49 -6.62
C PRO A 69 -5.43 7.59 -8.10
N SER A 70 -6.39 7.94 -8.98
CA SER A 70 -6.18 7.97 -10.43
C SER A 70 -5.11 8.96 -10.90
N SER A 71 -4.75 9.95 -10.08
CA SER A 71 -3.60 10.83 -10.36
C SER A 71 -2.26 10.08 -10.50
N TYR A 72 -2.18 8.84 -10.01
CA TYR A 72 -1.02 7.96 -10.14
C TYR A 72 -1.08 7.03 -11.35
N ASP A 73 -2.13 7.07 -12.18
CA ASP A 73 -2.24 6.22 -13.38
C ASP A 73 -0.99 6.29 -14.29
N PRO A 74 -0.38 7.47 -14.55
CA PRO A 74 0.85 7.55 -15.33
C PRO A 74 2.03 6.79 -14.70
N PHE A 75 2.13 6.82 -13.36
CA PHE A 75 3.13 6.04 -12.63
C PHE A 75 2.88 4.54 -12.79
N ILE A 76 1.63 4.09 -12.63
CA ILE A 76 1.25 2.67 -12.71
C ILE A 76 1.57 2.11 -14.10
N VAL A 77 1.19 2.83 -15.16
CA VAL A 77 1.50 2.42 -16.55
C VAL A 77 3.00 2.30 -16.75
N ASN A 78 3.77 3.30 -16.32
CA ASN A 78 5.24 3.27 -16.43
C ASN A 78 5.85 2.14 -15.61
N TYR A 79 5.39 1.91 -14.38
CA TYR A 79 5.87 0.83 -13.52
C TYR A 79 5.69 -0.53 -14.19
N ASN A 80 4.48 -0.81 -14.69
CA ASN A 80 4.15 -2.07 -15.35
C ASN A 80 4.91 -2.29 -16.67
N MET A 81 5.20 -1.22 -17.42
CA MET A 81 5.95 -1.31 -18.68
C MET A 81 7.45 -1.57 -18.48
N ASN A 82 8.03 -1.15 -17.35
CA ASN A 82 9.47 -1.28 -17.12
C ASN A 82 9.91 -2.71 -16.74
N GLY A 83 8.97 -3.61 -16.41
CA GLY A 83 9.25 -5.05 -16.25
C GLY A 83 10.27 -5.42 -15.16
N LEU A 84 10.58 -4.50 -14.24
CA LEU A 84 11.52 -4.75 -13.16
C LEU A 84 10.81 -5.40 -11.98
N GLU A 85 11.33 -6.54 -11.54
CA GLU A 85 10.99 -7.11 -10.24
C GLU A 85 11.52 -6.15 -9.16
N LYS A 86 10.62 -5.64 -8.32
CA LYS A 86 10.97 -4.71 -7.23
C LYS A 86 10.38 -5.18 -5.92
N SER A 87 11.07 -4.86 -4.84
CA SER A 87 10.52 -5.01 -3.50
C SER A 87 9.44 -3.95 -3.23
N ILE A 88 8.57 -4.24 -2.26
CA ILE A 88 7.54 -3.30 -1.80
C ILE A 88 8.16 -1.99 -1.28
N HIS A 89 9.32 -2.06 -0.63
CA HIS A 89 10.06 -0.88 -0.19
C HIS A 89 10.52 0.01 -1.36
N GLU A 90 11.05 -0.59 -2.42
CA GLU A 90 11.46 0.15 -3.62
C GLU A 90 10.26 0.79 -4.31
N LEU A 91 9.14 0.07 -4.41
CA LEU A 91 7.90 0.62 -4.93
C LEU A 91 7.45 1.87 -4.15
N ILE A 92 7.43 1.79 -2.81
CA ILE A 92 7.04 2.93 -1.96
C ILE A 92 8.00 4.10 -2.16
N ASN A 93 9.31 3.86 -2.19
CA ASN A 93 10.30 4.92 -2.42
C ASN A 93 10.12 5.61 -3.78
N MET A 94 9.84 4.85 -4.84
CA MET A 94 9.56 5.41 -6.16
C MET A 94 8.29 6.27 -6.15
N LEU A 95 7.24 5.82 -5.46
CA LEU A 95 5.99 6.58 -5.34
C LEU A 95 6.20 7.89 -4.59
N VAL A 96 6.99 7.90 -3.52
CA VAL A 96 7.35 9.14 -2.78
C VAL A 96 8.15 10.11 -3.67
N GLN A 97 9.09 9.60 -4.47
CA GLN A 97 9.83 10.43 -5.43
C GLN A 97 8.92 11.00 -6.53
N TYR A 98 7.95 10.22 -6.99
CA TYR A 98 6.95 10.66 -7.96
C TYR A 98 6.04 11.76 -7.39
N GLU A 99 5.54 11.60 -6.15
CA GLU A 99 4.76 12.61 -5.43
C GLU A 99 5.55 13.93 -5.31
N ALA A 100 6.82 13.87 -4.91
CA ALA A 100 7.66 15.07 -4.77
C ALA A 100 7.90 15.78 -6.11
N THR A 101 8.11 15.03 -7.19
CA THR A 101 8.32 15.58 -8.54
C THR A 101 7.05 16.24 -9.07
N THR A 102 5.90 15.58 -8.90
CA THR A 102 4.61 16.11 -9.36
C THR A 102 4.18 17.34 -8.56
N GLN A 103 4.31 17.33 -7.22
CA GLN A 103 4.04 18.50 -6.39
C GLN A 103 5.01 19.67 -6.69
N GLY A 104 6.29 19.39 -6.93
CA GLY A 104 7.27 20.40 -7.34
C GLY A 104 6.90 21.08 -8.66
N ILE A 105 6.35 20.34 -9.62
CA ILE A 105 5.81 20.89 -10.87
C ILE A 105 4.64 21.85 -10.60
N TYR A 106 3.71 21.49 -9.72
CA TYR A 106 2.58 22.37 -9.35
C TYR A 106 3.03 23.66 -8.64
N HIS A 107 4.06 23.60 -7.80
CA HIS A 107 4.61 24.80 -7.15
C HIS A 107 5.35 25.71 -8.14
N SER A 108 6.12 25.16 -9.08
CA SER A 108 6.81 25.95 -10.11
C SER A 108 5.83 26.69 -11.05
N HIS A 109 4.72 26.05 -11.42
CA HIS A 109 3.73 26.67 -12.31
C HIS A 109 2.89 27.76 -11.62
N ARG A 110 2.73 27.73 -10.29
CA ARG A 110 1.99 28.79 -9.55
C ARG A 110 2.80 30.07 -9.34
N ILE A 111 4.13 30.01 -9.37
CA ILE A 111 5.00 31.19 -9.21
C ILE A 111 5.06 32.03 -10.51
N ILE A 112 4.78 31.42 -11.67
CA ILE A 112 4.87 32.11 -12.98
C ILE A 112 3.64 33.01 -13.26
N PHE A 113 2.58 32.93 -12.45
CA PHE A 113 1.33 33.70 -12.63
C PHE A 113 1.04 34.74 -11.53
N ILE A 114 2.05 35.17 -10.78
CA ILE A 114 2.00 36.31 -9.84
C ILE A 114 3.05 37.36 -10.21
#